data_AF-A0A949UQU9-F1
#
_entry.id   AF-A0A949UQU9-F1
#
_cell.length_a   1.000
_cell.length_b   1.000
_cell.length_c   1.000
_cell.angle_alpha   90.00
_cell.angle_beta   90.00
_cell.angle_gamma   90.00
#
_symmetry.space_group_name_H-M   'P 1'
#
loop_
_entity.id
_entity.type
_entity.pdbx_description
1 polymer ?
#
loop_
_entity_poly.entity_id
_entity_poly.type
_entity_poly.pdbx_seq_one_letter_code
_entity_poly.pdbx_strand_id
1 'polypeptide(L)'
;GRTEFTRDERAKVEIARYRSFLLGLPEDLLGNTPQSIADMMESRQATLRKGWDDETCGSLVKATMDADLFQPTTLWGKMKKKMEQSFSRFFFVKVFCDGQYDRAEGYGVTVTTTDRLLSVATGLLIFTSTKLFDLGAAFAPTRKFTDRVLVRKLERLLASYGGAEFISNSENYKSTAAAE
;
A
#
# COMPACT_ATOMS: atom_id res chain seq x y z
N GLY A 1 -9.64 11.96 -18.45
CA GLY A 1 -9.55 12.22 -16.99
C GLY A 1 -9.41 13.71 -16.75
N ARG A 2 -9.37 14.16 -15.48
CA ARG A 2 -9.02 15.55 -15.12
C ARG A 2 -7.53 15.80 -15.40
N THR A 3 -7.17 17.03 -15.76
CA THR A 3 -5.78 17.45 -16.06
C THR A 3 -5.03 18.02 -14.85
N GLU A 4 -5.74 18.31 -13.77
CA GLU A 4 -5.19 18.90 -12.56
C GLU A 4 -5.67 18.17 -11.30
N PHE A 5 -4.83 18.18 -10.27
CA PHE A 5 -5.15 17.66 -8.95
C PHE A 5 -5.97 18.68 -8.15
N THR A 6 -6.90 18.18 -7.33
CA THR A 6 -7.42 18.99 -6.22
C THR A 6 -6.30 19.30 -5.22
N ARG A 7 -6.52 20.25 -4.32
CA ARG A 7 -5.57 20.59 -3.26
C ARG A 7 -5.14 19.37 -2.43
N ASP A 8 -6.10 18.52 -2.06
CA ASP A 8 -5.84 17.32 -1.24
C ASP A 8 -5.09 16.24 -2.02
N GLU A 9 -5.42 16.07 -3.31
CA GLU A 9 -4.71 15.15 -4.19
C GLU A 9 -3.27 15.63 -4.40
N ARG A 10 -3.07 16.94 -4.64
CA ARG A 10 -1.75 17.53 -4.78
C ARG A 10 -0.91 17.33 -3.52
N ALA A 11 -1.47 17.56 -2.34
CA ALA A 11 -0.75 17.34 -1.08
C ALA A 11 -0.22 15.89 -0.94
N LYS A 12 -1.02 14.89 -1.35
CA LYS A 12 -0.58 13.47 -1.35
C LYS A 12 0.52 13.22 -2.39
N VAL A 13 0.38 13.80 -3.58
CA VAL A 13 1.37 13.67 -4.67
C VAL A 13 2.69 14.32 -4.28
N GLU A 14 2.69 15.50 -3.67
CA GLU A 14 3.92 16.19 -3.25
C GLU A 14 4.73 15.37 -2.23
N ILE A 15 4.07 14.62 -1.34
CA ILE A 15 4.78 13.69 -0.43
C ILE A 15 5.53 12.62 -1.23
N ALA A 16 4.90 12.04 -2.26
CA ALA A 16 5.54 11.05 -3.12
C ALA A 16 6.67 11.68 -3.95
N ARG A 17 6.45 12.88 -4.51
CA ARG A 17 7.48 13.61 -5.28
C ARG A 17 8.70 13.92 -4.43
N TYR A 18 8.50 14.46 -3.23
CA TYR A 18 9.59 14.80 -2.32
C TYR A 18 10.37 13.55 -1.88
N ARG A 19 9.68 12.43 -1.59
CA ARG A 19 10.35 11.17 -1.27
C ARG A 19 11.18 10.65 -2.44
N SER A 20 10.67 10.70 -3.67
CA SER A 20 11.42 10.30 -4.85
C SER A 20 12.64 11.20 -5.11
N PHE A 21 12.51 12.52 -4.90
CA PHE A 21 13.62 13.46 -4.95
C PHE A 21 14.72 13.09 -3.94
N LEU A 22 14.35 12.82 -2.69
CA LEU A 22 15.29 12.40 -1.65
C LEU A 22 15.96 11.05 -1.95
N LEU A 23 15.31 10.18 -2.73
CA LEU A 23 15.88 8.92 -3.22
C LEU A 23 16.77 9.11 -4.46
N GLY A 24 16.99 10.35 -4.91
CA GLY A 24 17.89 10.70 -6.00
C GLY A 24 17.23 10.78 -7.38
N LEU A 25 15.91 10.77 -7.46
CA LEU A 25 15.22 10.94 -8.75
C LEU A 25 15.27 12.42 -9.18
N PRO A 26 15.71 12.72 -10.41
CA PRO A 26 15.79 14.10 -10.91
C PRO A 26 14.39 14.73 -11.04
N GLU A 27 14.32 16.06 -10.93
CA GLU A 27 13.05 16.80 -10.93
C GLU A 27 12.24 16.61 -12.21
N ASP A 28 12.90 16.42 -13.35
CA ASP A 28 12.24 16.16 -14.64
C ASP A 28 11.45 14.84 -14.66
N LEU A 29 11.77 13.91 -13.75
CA LEU A 29 11.05 12.64 -13.56
C LEU A 29 10.06 12.71 -12.39
N LEU A 30 9.82 13.89 -11.81
CA LEU A 30 8.86 14.11 -10.74
C LEU A 30 7.57 14.72 -11.28
N GLY A 31 6.77 13.90 -11.97
CA GLY A 31 5.47 14.30 -12.51
C GLY A 31 4.60 15.04 -11.48
N ASN A 32 4.13 16.22 -11.84
CA ASN A 32 3.36 17.13 -10.98
C ASN A 32 1.89 17.28 -11.40
N THR A 33 1.52 16.68 -12.54
CA THR A 33 0.14 16.62 -13.05
C THR A 33 -0.31 15.16 -13.22
N PRO A 34 -1.62 14.87 -13.17
CA PRO A 34 -2.15 13.54 -13.46
C PRO A 34 -1.61 12.95 -14.77
N GLN A 35 -1.58 13.75 -15.84
CA GLN A 35 -1.12 13.29 -17.16
C GLN A 35 0.37 12.98 -17.16
N SER A 36 1.22 13.85 -16.60
CA SER A 36 2.66 13.60 -16.53
C SER A 36 3.02 12.31 -15.78
N ILE A 37 2.27 11.97 -14.73
CA ILE A 37 2.46 10.71 -13.99
C ILE A 37 2.08 9.52 -14.86
N ALA A 38 0.94 9.60 -15.57
CA ALA A 38 0.53 8.54 -16.50
C ALA A 38 1.57 8.36 -17.62
N ASP A 39 2.03 9.44 -18.26
CA ASP A 39 3.02 9.41 -19.33
C ASP A 39 4.35 8.79 -18.84
N MET A 40 4.77 9.09 -17.61
CA MET A 40 5.95 8.47 -17.01
C MET A 40 5.75 6.98 -16.73
N MET A 41 4.59 6.56 -16.24
CA MET A 41 4.27 5.14 -16.02
C MET A 41 4.24 4.36 -17.34
N GLU A 42 3.68 4.94 -18.40
CA GLU A 42 3.68 4.37 -19.76
C GLU A 42 5.10 4.30 -20.33
N SER A 43 5.89 5.36 -20.16
CA SER A 43 7.30 5.39 -20.59
C SER A 43 8.13 4.31 -19.89
N ARG A 44 7.92 4.13 -18.58
CA ARG A 44 8.49 3.01 -17.82
C ARG A 44 8.05 1.67 -18.42
N GLN A 45 6.75 1.49 -18.68
CA GLN A 45 6.24 0.23 -19.22
C GLN A 45 6.79 -0.07 -20.63
N ALA A 46 7.01 0.96 -21.44
CA ALA A 46 7.56 0.84 -22.79
C ALA A 46 9.06 0.48 -22.79
N THR A 47 9.81 0.90 -21.76
CA THR A 47 11.26 0.67 -21.64
C THR A 47 11.61 -0.63 -20.92
N LEU A 48 10.66 -1.23 -20.19
CA LEU A 48 10.86 -2.52 -19.54
C LEU A 48 10.99 -3.65 -20.57
N ARG A 49 11.90 -4.60 -20.29
CA ARG A 49 12.04 -5.83 -21.07
C ARG A 49 10.70 -6.56 -21.10
N LYS A 50 10.21 -6.86 -22.29
CA LYS A 50 9.02 -7.71 -22.48
C LYS A 50 9.37 -9.17 -22.22
N GLY A 51 8.55 -9.84 -21.42
CA GLY A 51 8.65 -11.27 -21.16
C GLY A 51 8.74 -11.60 -19.68
N TRP A 52 8.11 -12.70 -19.30
CA TRP A 52 8.22 -13.28 -17.98
C TRP A 52 9.44 -14.20 -17.91
N ASP A 53 10.21 -14.09 -16.84
CA ASP A 53 11.32 -14.99 -16.52
C ASP A 53 11.03 -15.63 -15.17
N ASP A 54 10.74 -16.93 -15.14
CA ASP A 54 10.38 -17.62 -13.90
C ASP A 54 11.56 -17.73 -12.92
N GLU A 55 12.79 -17.82 -13.45
CA GLU A 55 13.98 -17.97 -12.61
C GLU A 55 14.18 -16.72 -11.73
N THR A 56 14.18 -15.53 -12.35
CA THR A 56 14.34 -14.28 -11.63
C THR A 56 13.02 -13.70 -11.12
N CYS A 57 12.05 -13.44 -12.01
CA CYS A 57 10.80 -12.77 -11.62
C CYS A 57 9.91 -13.70 -10.80
N GLY A 58 9.86 -14.98 -11.15
CA GLY A 58 9.09 -15.97 -10.40
C GLY A 58 9.62 -16.17 -9.00
N SER A 59 10.95 -16.30 -8.83
CA SER A 59 11.54 -16.41 -7.48
C SER A 59 11.25 -15.17 -6.61
N LEU A 60 11.32 -13.97 -7.18
CA LEU A 60 10.96 -12.73 -6.47
C LEU A 60 9.49 -12.68 -6.07
N VAL A 61 8.57 -13.06 -6.96
CA VAL A 61 7.12 -13.11 -6.64
C VAL A 61 6.85 -14.13 -5.54
N LYS A 62 7.38 -15.35 -5.67
CA LYS A 62 7.24 -16.41 -4.66
C LYS A 62 7.80 -15.95 -3.30
N ALA A 63 9.01 -15.40 -3.28
CA ALA A 63 9.62 -14.88 -2.06
C ALA A 63 8.81 -13.73 -1.45
N THR A 64 8.25 -12.84 -2.27
CA THR A 64 7.40 -11.73 -1.79
C THR A 64 6.08 -12.25 -1.21
N MET A 65 5.48 -13.26 -1.82
CA MET A 65 4.23 -13.87 -1.32
C MET A 65 4.45 -14.66 -0.02
N ASP A 66 5.65 -15.21 0.18
CA ASP A 66 6.01 -15.96 1.38
C ASP A 66 6.65 -15.09 2.48
N ALA A 67 6.99 -13.83 2.18
CA ALA A 67 7.65 -12.92 3.10
C ALA A 67 6.78 -12.65 4.35
N ASP A 68 7.41 -12.77 5.51
CA ASP A 68 6.79 -12.45 6.80
C ASP A 68 7.12 -11.01 7.21
N LEU A 69 6.12 -10.13 7.21
CA LEU A 69 6.26 -8.77 7.76
C LEU A 69 6.40 -8.75 9.29
N PHE A 70 5.87 -9.76 9.98
CA PHE A 70 5.93 -9.88 11.44
C PHE A 70 6.18 -11.33 11.83
N GLN A 71 7.02 -11.59 12.84
CA GLN A 71 7.19 -12.93 13.39
C GLN A 71 6.03 -13.27 14.34
N PRO A 72 5.10 -14.16 13.97
CA PRO A 72 3.95 -14.45 14.82
C PRO A 72 4.32 -15.50 15.87
N THR A 73 4.62 -15.07 17.10
CA THR A 73 4.90 -15.99 18.22
C THR A 73 3.65 -16.61 18.83
N THR A 74 2.46 -16.03 18.59
CA THR A 74 1.18 -16.47 19.16
C THR A 74 0.31 -17.24 18.16
N LEU A 75 -0.61 -18.09 18.65
CA LEU A 75 -1.58 -18.82 17.82
C LEU A 75 -2.44 -17.88 16.96
N TRP A 76 -2.86 -16.75 17.55
CA TRP A 76 -3.59 -15.71 16.81
C TRP A 76 -2.73 -15.05 15.74
N GLY A 77 -1.44 -14.83 16.02
CA GLY A 77 -0.48 -14.36 15.03
C GLY A 77 -0.35 -15.31 13.84
N LYS A 78 -0.29 -16.63 14.08
CA LYS A 78 -0.21 -17.63 13.01
C LYS A 78 -1.48 -17.65 12.14
N MET A 79 -2.66 -17.50 12.75
CA MET A 79 -3.92 -17.36 12.01
C MET A 79 -3.93 -16.10 11.14
N LYS A 80 -3.53 -14.95 11.70
CA LYS A 80 -3.42 -13.69 10.97
C LYS A 80 -2.46 -13.78 9.79
N LYS A 81 -1.28 -14.39 9.99
CA LYS A 81 -0.33 -14.66 8.90
C LYS A 81 -1.00 -15.44 7.77
N LYS A 82 -1.74 -16.51 8.10
CA LYS A 82 -2.45 -17.31 7.08
C LYS A 82 -3.51 -16.48 6.35
N MET A 83 -4.30 -15.69 7.09
CA MET A 83 -5.30 -14.78 6.51
C MET A 83 -4.68 -13.75 5.57
N GLU A 84 -3.54 -13.18 5.96
CA GLU A 84 -2.78 -12.21 5.17
C GLU A 84 -2.22 -12.85 3.89
N GLN A 85 -1.55 -14.00 3.98
CA GLN A 85 -1.04 -14.71 2.82
C GLN A 85 -2.14 -15.11 1.83
N SER A 86 -3.26 -15.66 2.34
CA SER A 86 -4.42 -16.00 1.49
C SER A 86 -4.97 -14.75 0.80
N PHE A 87 -5.15 -13.65 1.54
CA PHE A 87 -5.66 -12.39 0.98
C PHE A 87 -4.69 -11.77 -0.03
N SER A 88 -3.38 -11.83 0.20
CA SER A 88 -2.34 -11.38 -0.74
C SER A 88 -2.37 -12.18 -2.04
N ARG A 89 -2.50 -13.51 -1.98
CA ARG A 89 -2.66 -14.36 -3.18
C ARG A 89 -3.93 -14.02 -3.95
N PHE A 90 -5.05 -13.82 -3.25
CA PHE A 90 -6.30 -13.40 -3.88
C PHE A 90 -6.19 -12.02 -4.54
N PHE A 91 -5.60 -11.04 -3.84
CA PHE A 91 -5.36 -9.70 -4.37
C PHE A 91 -4.46 -9.77 -5.61
N PHE A 92 -3.43 -10.61 -5.57
CA PHE A 92 -2.52 -10.82 -6.69
C PHE A 92 -3.26 -11.31 -7.94
N VAL A 93 -4.09 -12.34 -7.79
CA VAL A 93 -4.93 -12.85 -8.89
C VAL A 93 -5.84 -11.75 -9.42
N LYS A 94 -6.50 -11.00 -8.52
CA LYS A 94 -7.50 -10.00 -8.93
C LYS A 94 -6.89 -8.80 -9.65
N VAL A 95 -5.73 -8.32 -9.20
CA VAL A 95 -5.10 -7.08 -9.69
C VAL A 95 -4.09 -7.32 -10.80
N PHE A 96 -3.26 -8.38 -10.70
CA PHE A 96 -2.18 -8.63 -11.67
C PHE A 96 -2.54 -9.66 -12.73
N CYS A 97 -3.57 -10.49 -12.49
CA CYS A 97 -3.98 -11.55 -13.41
C CYS A 97 -5.42 -11.38 -13.93
N ASP A 98 -6.04 -10.22 -13.75
CA ASP A 98 -7.42 -9.93 -14.17
C ASP A 98 -8.46 -10.93 -13.62
N GLY A 99 -8.17 -11.59 -12.50
CA GLY A 99 -9.02 -12.65 -11.92
C GLY A 99 -8.76 -14.05 -12.47
N GLN A 100 -7.81 -14.23 -13.39
CA GLN A 100 -7.50 -15.52 -14.01
C GLN A 100 -6.50 -16.31 -13.15
N TYR A 101 -6.98 -17.40 -12.54
CA TYR A 101 -6.16 -18.24 -11.65
C TYR A 101 -5.06 -18.99 -12.40
N ASP A 102 -5.31 -19.47 -13.61
CA ASP A 102 -4.32 -20.20 -14.41
C ASP A 102 -3.10 -19.30 -14.75
N ARG A 103 -3.35 -18.01 -14.96
CA ARG A 103 -2.30 -17.02 -15.18
C ARG A 103 -1.46 -16.77 -13.92
N ALA A 104 -2.09 -16.78 -12.75
CA ALA A 104 -1.39 -16.66 -11.47
C ALA A 104 -0.53 -17.89 -11.17
N GLU A 105 -1.00 -19.08 -11.55
CA GLU A 105 -0.21 -20.31 -11.46
C GLU A 105 1.04 -20.24 -12.35
N GLY A 106 0.93 -19.64 -13.54
CA GLY A 106 2.09 -19.31 -14.39
C GLY A 106 3.11 -18.36 -13.75
N TYR A 107 2.73 -17.62 -12.70
CA TYR A 107 3.61 -16.79 -11.89
C TYR A 107 4.06 -17.48 -10.57
N GLY A 108 3.74 -18.76 -10.40
CA GLY A 108 4.06 -19.53 -9.19
C GLY A 108 3.14 -19.25 -8.01
N VAL A 109 2.01 -18.58 -8.21
CA VAL A 109 1.03 -18.25 -7.16
C VAL A 109 -0.16 -19.18 -7.27
N THR A 110 -0.15 -20.25 -6.47
CA THR A 110 -1.26 -21.20 -6.40
C THR A 110 -2.26 -20.77 -5.33
N VAL A 111 -3.55 -20.77 -5.68
CA VAL A 111 -4.63 -20.38 -4.76
C VAL A 111 -5.51 -21.58 -4.46
N THR A 112 -5.48 -22.05 -3.23
CA THR A 112 -6.32 -23.16 -2.79
C THR A 112 -7.76 -22.72 -2.51
N THR A 113 -8.69 -23.68 -2.42
CA THR A 113 -10.08 -23.40 -1.99
C THR A 113 -10.13 -22.80 -0.58
N THR A 114 -9.23 -23.23 0.31
CA THR A 114 -9.11 -22.66 1.66
C THR A 114 -8.64 -21.21 1.61
N ASP A 115 -7.69 -20.88 0.72
CA ASP A 115 -7.24 -19.49 0.54
C ASP A 115 -8.37 -18.60 0.06
N ARG A 116 -9.22 -19.08 -0.85
CA ARG A 116 -10.39 -18.32 -1.32
C ARG A 116 -11.35 -18.01 -0.17
N LEU A 117 -11.70 -19.02 0.63
CA LEU A 117 -12.59 -18.84 1.80
C LEU A 117 -11.99 -17.87 2.83
N LEU A 118 -10.71 -18.03 3.16
CA LEU A 118 -10.02 -17.13 4.08
C LEU A 118 -9.94 -15.72 3.53
N SER A 119 -9.69 -15.54 2.23
CA SER A 119 -9.65 -14.22 1.60
C SER A 119 -10.99 -13.51 1.66
N VAL A 120 -12.09 -14.23 1.41
CA VAL A 120 -13.45 -13.69 1.54
C VAL A 120 -13.73 -13.30 3.00
N ALA A 121 -13.39 -14.16 3.96
CA ALA A 121 -13.56 -13.87 5.38
C ALA A 121 -12.72 -12.66 5.83
N THR A 122 -11.46 -12.58 5.42
CA THR A 122 -10.57 -11.44 5.67
C THR A 122 -11.12 -10.16 5.05
N GLY A 123 -11.57 -10.21 3.78
CA GLY A 123 -12.18 -9.07 3.10
C GLY A 123 -13.44 -8.58 3.80
N LEU A 124 -14.30 -9.49 4.27
CA LEU A 124 -15.49 -9.16 5.06
C LEU A 124 -15.12 -8.51 6.39
N LEU A 125 -14.11 -9.04 7.10
CA LEU A 125 -13.61 -8.46 8.35
C LEU A 125 -13.03 -7.06 8.14
N ILE A 126 -12.25 -6.85 7.07
CA ILE A 126 -11.72 -5.53 6.71
C ILE A 126 -12.89 -4.58 6.44
N PHE A 127 -13.79 -4.94 5.53
CA PHE A 127 -14.93 -4.11 5.14
C PHE A 127 -15.82 -3.73 6.34
N THR A 128 -16.18 -4.71 7.17
CA THR A 128 -17.00 -4.47 8.36
C THR A 128 -16.28 -3.57 9.37
N SER A 129 -14.98 -3.79 9.59
CA SER A 129 -14.20 -2.94 10.48
C SER A 129 -14.13 -1.50 9.98
N THR A 130 -13.84 -1.28 8.69
CA THR A 130 -13.78 0.05 8.09
C THR A 130 -15.12 0.76 8.22
N LYS A 131 -16.23 0.10 7.88
CA LYS A 131 -17.57 0.68 8.00
C LYS A 131 -17.94 1.03 9.44
N LEU A 132 -17.55 0.19 10.41
CA LEU A 132 -17.80 0.48 11.82
C LEU A 132 -17.05 1.74 12.28
N PHE A 133 -15.78 1.89 11.88
CA PHE A 133 -14.98 3.08 12.19
C PHE A 133 -15.51 4.33 11.47
N ASP A 134 -15.93 4.22 10.21
CA ASP A 134 -16.55 5.33 9.47
C ASP A 134 -17.82 5.83 10.17
N LEU A 135 -18.71 4.92 10.56
CA LEU A 135 -19.93 5.25 11.29
C LEU A 135 -19.63 5.86 12.66
N GLY A 136 -18.67 5.29 13.39
CA GLY A 136 -18.23 5.78 14.69
C GLY A 136 -17.56 7.16 14.63
N ALA A 137 -16.94 7.52 13.50
CA ALA A 137 -16.35 8.83 13.26
C ALA A 137 -17.39 9.87 12.83
N ALA A 138 -18.42 9.46 12.07
CA ALA A 138 -19.53 10.32 11.67
C ALA A 138 -20.46 10.69 12.85
N PHE A 139 -20.62 9.80 13.84
CA PHE A 139 -21.46 10.04 15.00
C PHE A 139 -20.73 10.89 16.06
N ALA A 140 -21.18 12.15 16.25
CA ALA A 140 -20.49 13.14 17.06
C ALA A 140 -20.17 12.70 18.52
N PRO A 141 -21.04 11.97 19.24
CA PRO A 141 -20.73 11.47 20.59
C PRO A 141 -19.60 10.45 20.64
N THR A 142 -19.47 9.56 19.64
CA THR A 142 -18.44 8.52 19.63
C THR A 142 -17.15 8.97 18.95
N ARG A 143 -17.20 10.05 18.16
CA ARG A 143 -16.07 10.54 17.34
C ARG A 143 -14.76 10.63 18.11
N LYS A 144 -14.74 11.27 19.28
CA LYS A 144 -13.51 11.43 20.09
C LYS A 144 -12.95 10.10 20.59
N PHE A 145 -13.82 9.13 20.88
CA PHE A 145 -13.40 7.81 21.32
C PHE A 145 -12.86 6.99 20.15
N THR A 146 -13.59 6.96 19.02
CA THR A 146 -13.19 6.30 17.77
C THR A 146 -11.82 6.79 17.31
N ASP A 147 -11.62 8.11 17.31
CA ASP A 147 -10.35 8.74 16.95
C ASP A 147 -9.20 8.29 17.86
N ARG A 148 -9.40 8.35 19.19
CA ARG A 148 -8.39 7.90 20.16
C ARG A 148 -8.03 6.42 19.98
N VAL A 149 -9.00 5.57 19.67
CA VAL A 149 -8.75 4.14 19.41
C VAL A 149 -7.95 3.96 18.13
N LEU A 150 -8.28 4.71 17.06
CA LEU A 150 -7.58 4.64 15.79
C LEU A 150 -6.13 5.14 15.91
N VAL A 151 -5.91 6.27 16.58
CA VAL A 151 -4.58 6.83 16.86
C VAL A 151 -3.72 5.80 17.61
N ARG A 152 -4.22 5.22 18.71
CA ARG A 152 -3.50 4.18 19.45
C ARG A 152 -3.17 2.95 18.61
N LYS A 153 -4.05 2.59 17.67
CA LYS A 153 -3.81 1.47 16.75
C LYS A 153 -2.69 1.80 15.77
N LEU A 154 -2.67 3.02 15.24
CA LEU A 154 -1.62 3.53 14.35
C LEU A 154 -0.27 3.63 15.08
N GLU A 155 -0.24 4.19 16.29
CA GLU A 155 0.97 4.27 17.12
C GLU A 155 1.60 2.90 17.36
N ARG A 156 0.78 1.88 17.72
CA ARG A 156 1.25 0.51 17.89
C ARG A 156 1.80 -0.10 16.60
N LEU A 157 1.16 0.19 15.46
CA LEU A 157 1.60 -0.31 14.17
C LEU A 157 2.95 0.33 13.78
N LEU A 158 3.07 1.65 13.95
CA LEU A 158 4.32 2.37 13.70
C LEU A 158 5.44 1.87 14.61
N ALA A 159 5.16 1.66 15.90
CA ALA A 159 6.13 1.06 16.83
C ALA A 159 6.59 -0.33 16.37
N SER A 160 5.69 -1.13 15.81
CA SER A 160 6.01 -2.48 15.31
C SER A 160 6.82 -2.48 14.00
N TYR A 161 6.78 -1.41 13.21
CA TYR A 161 7.56 -1.30 11.96
C TYR A 161 9.01 -0.85 12.16
N GLY A 162 9.41 -0.52 13.38
CA GLY A 162 10.79 -0.17 13.70
C GLY A 162 11.09 1.32 13.55
N GLY A 163 10.94 2.06 14.66
CA GLY A 163 12.09 2.71 15.29
C GLY A 163 12.79 3.89 14.62
N ALA A 164 12.12 4.68 13.75
CA ALA A 164 12.58 6.05 13.53
C ALA A 164 11.40 7.00 13.66
N GLU A 165 11.19 7.50 14.88
CA GLU A 165 10.35 8.66 15.10
C GLU A 165 11.06 9.87 14.50
N PHE A 166 10.78 10.16 13.23
CA PHE A 166 11.27 11.36 12.57
C PHE A 166 10.42 12.55 13.04
N ILE A 167 10.73 13.08 14.22
CA ILE A 167 10.13 14.34 14.70
C ILE A 167 10.73 15.47 13.86
N SER A 168 9.97 15.91 12.86
CA SER A 168 10.32 17.12 12.11
C SER A 168 9.56 18.30 12.70
N ASN A 169 10.30 19.29 13.23
CA ASN A 169 9.72 20.56 13.62
C ASN A 169 9.61 21.45 12.38
N SER A 170 8.39 21.80 11.97
CA SER A 170 8.15 22.66 10.82
C SER A 170 8.73 24.08 10.98
N GLU A 171 8.96 24.53 12.20
CA GLU A 171 9.62 25.82 12.49
C GLU A 171 11.10 25.82 12.08
N ASN A 172 11.73 24.64 11.97
CA ASN A 172 13.12 24.50 11.50
C ASN A 172 13.23 24.47 9.97
N TYR A 173 12.11 24.38 9.25
CA TYR A 173 12.15 24.51 7.80
C TYR A 173 12.34 25.98 7.43
N LYS A 174 13.38 26.26 6.63
CA LYS A 174 13.54 27.60 6.05
C LYS A 174 12.30 27.89 5.18
N SER A 175 11.53 28.90 5.58
CA SER A 175 10.43 29.42 4.78
C SER A 175 10.93 29.76 3.38
N THR A 176 10.37 29.13 2.35
CA THR A 176 10.69 29.42 0.95
C THR A 176 9.99 30.68 0.44
N ALA A 177 9.45 31.52 1.33
CA ALA A 177 8.77 32.78 0.98
C ALA A 177 9.71 33.92 0.52
N ALA A 178 10.91 33.59 0.03
CA ALA A 178 11.89 34.58 -0.43
C ALA A 178 12.62 34.10 -1.71
N ALA A 179 11.85 33.65 -2.69
CA ALA A 179 12.30 33.52 -4.07
C ALA A 179 11.22 34.15 -4.97
N GLU A 180 11.12 35.48 -4.90
CA GLU A 180 10.60 36.33 -5.98
C GLU A 180 11.77 36.83 -6.83
#